data_AF-A0A7E6DD79-F1
#
_entry.id   AF-A0A7E6DD79-F1
#
_cell.length_a   1.000
_cell.length_b   1.000
_cell.length_c   1.000
_cell.angle_alpha   90.00
_cell.angle_beta   90.00
_cell.angle_gamma   90.00
#
_symmetry.space_group_name_H-M   'P 1'
#
loop_
_entity.id
_entity.type
_entity.pdbx_description
1 polymer ?
#
loop_
_entity_poly.entity_id
_entity_poly.type
_entity_poly.pdbx_seq_one_letter_code
_entity_poly.pdbx_strand_id
1 'polypeptide(L)'
;MRSSTLSRQKSCFGHPLAPQALEDVKMVVRKHVAGGVRDDRLTLDGFLFLNTLFIQRGRHETTWTILRRFGYGDTLELSADYLSPPLHVPPGCSTELNHFGYQFVQRVFEKYDQDHDGALSPEELEGLFSVFPAAPWGPQLLQEVPTKAGRLPLHGYLCKWTLVTYLDVRRCLEHLGYLGYPTLCKQDSQAHAITVTREKWLDQEKGQTQRNVLLCKVVGARGVGKSAFLQAFLGRGLVHQDPRQLHRPPAIYAVNTVQANGQEKYLILCEMDADSLLSSATDAACDVACLMFDGSDLQSFALCTHIYKRHYMDGQTPCLFVSSKADLPEGVSLPGLSPAEFCRRHRLPAPTVFSCASPGEPNTAIFTQLATMAAFPCLVHGELHPTSFWLRLTLGAVGAAVAAVLSFSLYRVLVKSR
;
A
#
# COMPACT_ATOMS: atom_id res chain seq x y z
N MET A 1 -8.30 28.85 -9.94
CA MET A 1 -7.62 29.25 -8.67
C MET A 1 -8.12 30.56 -8.02
N ARG A 2 -9.02 31.39 -8.58
CA ARG A 2 -9.82 32.37 -7.77
C ARG A 2 -10.52 31.69 -6.57
N SER A 3 -10.81 30.40 -6.74
CA SER A 3 -11.33 29.48 -5.73
C SER A 3 -10.45 29.30 -4.49
N SER A 4 -9.11 29.43 -4.54
CA SER A 4 -8.24 29.07 -3.40
C SER A 4 -8.26 30.10 -2.25
N THR A 5 -8.30 31.39 -2.55
CA THR A 5 -8.40 32.44 -1.51
C THR A 5 -9.79 32.44 -0.87
N LEU A 6 -10.83 32.28 -1.68
CA LEU A 6 -12.22 32.17 -1.20
C LEU A 6 -12.46 30.87 -0.42
N SER A 7 -11.84 29.75 -0.82
CA SER A 7 -11.94 28.48 -0.10
C SER A 7 -11.20 28.53 1.24
N ARG A 8 -10.04 29.18 1.30
CA ARG A 8 -9.31 29.43 2.56
C ARG A 8 -10.11 30.31 3.51
N GLN A 9 -10.69 31.40 3.02
CA GLN A 9 -11.54 32.27 3.85
C GLN A 9 -12.78 31.54 4.36
N LYS A 10 -13.49 30.82 3.49
CA LYS A 10 -14.64 30.02 3.91
C LYS A 10 -14.25 28.91 4.91
N SER A 11 -13.06 28.33 4.78
CA SER A 11 -12.58 27.31 5.72
C SER A 11 -12.14 27.90 7.07
N CYS A 12 -11.61 29.12 7.10
CA CYS A 12 -11.13 29.76 8.34
C CYS A 12 -12.20 30.57 9.08
N PHE A 13 -13.11 31.22 8.34
CA PHE A 13 -14.04 32.22 8.90
C PHE A 13 -15.52 31.90 8.61
N GLY A 14 -15.82 30.71 8.07
CA GLY A 14 -17.19 30.24 7.81
C GLY A 14 -17.89 30.87 6.59
N HIS A 15 -17.53 32.09 6.20
CA HIS A 15 -18.10 32.82 5.07
C HIS A 15 -17.01 33.39 4.14
N PRO A 16 -17.19 33.37 2.81
CA PRO A 16 -16.30 34.07 1.89
C PRO A 16 -16.45 35.59 2.05
N LEU A 17 -15.37 36.37 1.86
CA LEU A 17 -15.51 37.82 1.75
C LEU A 17 -16.38 38.20 0.56
N ALA A 18 -17.15 39.27 0.71
CA ALA A 18 -17.80 39.92 -0.42
C ALA A 18 -16.75 40.33 -1.47
N PRO A 19 -17.05 40.23 -2.78
CA PRO A 19 -16.10 40.53 -3.84
C PRO A 19 -15.43 41.91 -3.71
N GLN A 20 -16.21 42.92 -3.30
CA GLN A 20 -15.71 44.27 -3.06
C GLN A 20 -14.68 44.32 -1.92
N ALA A 21 -14.98 43.67 -0.78
CA ALA A 21 -14.07 43.62 0.36
C ALA A 21 -12.76 42.89 0.03
N LEU A 22 -12.81 41.88 -0.84
CA LEU A 22 -11.61 41.21 -1.32
C LEU A 22 -10.75 42.12 -2.20
N GLU A 23 -11.37 42.94 -3.04
CA GLU A 23 -10.65 43.91 -3.88
C GLU A 23 -10.03 45.03 -3.04
N ASP A 24 -10.74 45.51 -2.03
CA ASP A 24 -10.22 46.51 -1.08
C ASP A 24 -8.97 45.99 -0.35
N VAL A 25 -9.01 44.72 0.08
CA VAL A 25 -7.83 44.05 0.68
C VAL A 25 -6.66 44.02 -0.31
N LYS A 26 -6.90 43.63 -1.57
CA LYS A 26 -5.84 43.61 -2.60
C LYS A 26 -5.29 45.01 -2.88
N MET A 27 -6.14 46.04 -2.94
CA MET A 27 -5.69 47.42 -3.12
C MET A 27 -4.77 47.88 -1.99
N VAL A 28 -5.10 47.53 -0.74
CA VAL A 28 -4.23 47.82 0.40
C VAL A 28 -2.88 47.13 0.24
N VAL A 29 -2.84 45.86 -0.18
CA VAL A 29 -1.58 45.15 -0.42
C VAL A 29 -0.77 45.79 -1.54
N ARG A 30 -1.39 46.08 -2.70
CA ARG A 30 -0.70 46.71 -3.85
C ARG A 30 -0.06 48.05 -3.48
N LYS A 31 -0.68 48.81 -2.58
CA LYS A 31 -0.16 50.11 -2.13
C LYS A 31 1.10 49.99 -1.25
N HIS A 32 1.28 48.89 -0.52
CA HIS A 32 2.33 48.77 0.50
C HIS A 32 3.40 47.73 0.16
N VAL A 33 3.10 46.75 -0.69
CA VAL A 33 4.02 45.68 -1.06
C VAL A 33 4.08 45.58 -2.58
N ALA A 34 5.21 46.00 -3.15
CA ALA A 34 5.50 45.79 -4.56
C ALA A 34 5.49 44.28 -4.87
N GLY A 35 4.70 43.86 -5.86
CA GLY A 35 4.52 42.43 -6.15
C GLY A 35 3.70 41.63 -5.13
N GLY A 36 3.10 42.29 -4.12
CA GLY A 36 2.23 41.64 -3.13
C GLY A 36 0.93 41.06 -3.72
N VAL A 37 0.57 41.49 -4.93
CA VAL A 37 -0.52 40.92 -5.74
C VAL A 37 0.00 40.68 -7.16
N ARG A 38 -0.11 39.46 -7.66
CA ARG A 38 0.25 39.06 -9.03
C ARG A 38 -0.91 38.34 -9.69
N ASP A 39 -1.24 38.69 -10.94
CA ASP A 39 -2.35 38.09 -11.71
C ASP A 39 -3.69 38.06 -10.96
N ASP A 40 -4.01 39.16 -10.28
CA ASP A 40 -5.21 39.30 -9.44
C ASP A 40 -5.26 38.32 -8.22
N ARG A 41 -4.10 37.81 -7.81
CA ARG A 41 -3.94 36.86 -6.69
C ARG A 41 -2.94 37.38 -5.66
N LEU A 42 -3.23 37.10 -4.40
CA LEU A 42 -2.35 37.41 -3.29
C LEU A 42 -1.08 36.53 -3.35
N THR A 43 0.10 37.14 -3.29
CA THR A 43 1.38 36.41 -3.18
C THR A 43 1.68 36.06 -1.72
N LEU A 44 2.76 35.29 -1.49
CA LEU A 44 3.21 35.00 -0.12
C LEU A 44 3.52 36.29 0.65
N ASP A 45 4.28 37.21 0.04
CA ASP A 45 4.64 38.49 0.66
C ASP A 45 3.40 39.33 0.98
N GLY A 46 2.42 39.36 0.06
CA GLY A 46 1.14 40.00 0.31
C GLY A 46 0.37 39.37 1.47
N PHE A 47 0.38 38.04 1.58
CA PHE A 47 -0.25 37.32 2.69
C PHE A 47 0.44 37.58 4.03
N LEU A 48 1.77 37.57 4.07
CA LEU A 48 2.54 37.90 5.28
C LEU A 48 2.28 39.34 5.70
N PHE A 49 2.29 40.29 4.76
CA PHE A 49 1.96 41.69 5.04
C PHE A 49 0.56 41.85 5.63
N LEU A 50 -0.45 41.16 5.12
CA LEU A 50 -1.81 41.23 5.68
C LEU A 50 -1.87 40.76 7.13
N ASN A 51 -1.19 39.65 7.45
CA ASN A 51 -1.13 39.16 8.84
C ASN A 51 -0.38 40.15 9.75
N THR A 52 0.73 40.73 9.29
CA THR A 52 1.44 41.80 10.00
C THR A 52 0.54 43.01 10.26
N LEU A 53 -0.23 43.43 9.25
CA LEU A 53 -1.16 44.56 9.36
C LEU A 53 -2.29 44.28 10.37
N PHE A 54 -2.82 43.05 10.41
CA PHE A 54 -3.83 42.67 11.40
C PHE A 54 -3.28 42.74 12.82
N ILE A 55 -2.06 42.25 13.04
CA ILE A 55 -1.40 42.29 14.35
C ILE A 55 -1.17 43.74 14.79
N GLN A 56 -0.59 44.58 13.93
CA GLN A 56 -0.31 45.99 14.23
C GLN A 56 -1.56 46.81 14.55
N ARG A 57 -2.71 46.44 13.98
CA ARG A 57 -4.01 47.08 14.24
C ARG A 57 -4.77 46.50 15.44
N GLY A 58 -4.11 45.65 16.24
CA GLY A 58 -4.73 45.01 17.41
C GLY A 58 -5.73 43.90 17.06
N ARG A 59 -5.81 43.46 15.81
CA ARG A 59 -6.72 42.40 15.32
C ARG A 59 -6.01 41.05 15.19
N HIS A 60 -5.14 40.73 16.15
CA HIS A 60 -4.31 39.53 16.14
C HIS A 60 -5.12 38.24 16.22
N GLU A 61 -6.34 38.27 16.77
CA GLU A 61 -7.26 37.10 16.76
C GLU A 61 -7.59 36.58 15.36
N THR A 62 -7.56 37.43 14.32
CA THR A 62 -7.72 36.98 12.93
C THR A 62 -6.59 36.04 12.51
N THR A 63 -5.35 36.39 12.88
CA THR A 63 -4.16 35.57 12.61
C THR A 63 -4.23 34.27 13.42
N TRP A 64 -4.59 34.35 14.70
CA TRP A 64 -4.75 33.17 15.56
C TRP A 64 -5.85 32.23 15.07
N THR A 65 -6.96 32.75 14.54
CA THR A 65 -8.03 31.94 13.94
C THR A 65 -7.52 31.13 12.76
N ILE A 66 -6.66 31.72 11.92
CA ILE A 66 -6.02 30.99 10.81
C ILE A 66 -5.08 29.92 11.36
N LEU A 67 -4.19 30.26 12.29
CA LEU A 67 -3.23 29.32 12.88
C LEU A 67 -3.93 28.12 13.52
N ARG A 68 -4.90 28.37 14.40
CA ARG A 68 -5.68 27.32 15.08
C ARG A 68 -6.46 26.45 14.09
N ARG A 69 -6.97 27.02 12.99
CA ARG A 69 -7.65 26.25 11.92
C ARG A 69 -6.72 25.27 11.19
N PHE A 70 -5.41 25.53 11.19
CA PHE A 70 -4.39 24.66 10.63
C PHE A 70 -3.67 23.81 11.70
N GLY A 71 -4.21 23.75 12.93
CA GLY A 71 -3.74 22.86 13.99
C GLY A 71 -2.64 23.43 14.89
N TYR A 72 -2.25 24.68 14.70
CA TYR A 72 -1.23 25.34 15.52
C TYR A 72 -1.78 25.75 16.90
N GLY A 73 -1.01 25.45 17.95
CA GLY A 73 -1.25 25.91 19.32
C GLY A 73 -0.62 27.27 19.62
N ASP A 74 -0.73 27.70 20.88
CA ASP A 74 -0.23 29.01 21.33
C ASP A 74 1.31 29.12 21.28
N THR A 75 2.01 27.99 21.20
CA THR A 75 3.49 27.92 21.01
C THR A 75 3.91 27.99 19.53
N LEU A 76 2.96 28.12 18.60
CA LEU A 76 3.20 28.03 17.14
C LEU A 76 3.76 26.68 16.69
N GLU A 77 3.51 25.63 17.47
CA GLU A 77 3.74 24.24 17.09
C GLU A 77 2.40 23.57 16.72
N LEU A 78 2.45 22.61 15.81
CA LEU A 78 1.27 21.79 15.53
C LEU A 78 0.96 20.91 16.74
N SER A 79 -0.30 20.95 17.18
CA SER A 79 -0.76 20.16 18.33
C SER A 79 -0.62 18.67 18.08
N ALA A 80 -0.30 17.92 19.15
CA ALA A 80 -0.21 16.46 19.10
C ALA A 80 -1.52 15.83 18.66
N ASP A 81 -2.67 16.36 19.10
CA ASP A 81 -4.00 15.88 18.70
C ASP A 81 -4.26 16.07 17.21
N TYR A 82 -3.72 17.13 16.61
CA TYR A 82 -3.82 17.37 15.18
C TYR A 82 -2.92 16.39 14.39
N LEU A 83 -1.70 16.12 14.83
CA LEU A 83 -0.77 15.24 14.10
C LEU A 83 -1.02 13.75 14.35
N SER A 84 -1.50 13.40 15.54
CA SER A 84 -1.70 12.01 16.01
C SER A 84 -3.12 11.82 16.54
N PRO A 85 -4.15 11.94 15.69
CA PRO A 85 -5.52 11.70 16.12
C PRO A 85 -5.71 10.23 16.54
N PRO A 86 -6.63 9.94 17.48
CA PRO A 86 -6.88 8.57 17.91
C PRO A 86 -7.47 7.73 16.77
N LEU A 87 -6.83 6.60 16.49
CA LEU A 87 -7.33 5.58 15.58
C LEU A 87 -7.07 4.20 16.19
N HIS A 88 -8.14 3.51 16.56
CA HIS A 88 -8.05 2.16 17.13
C HIS A 88 -7.96 1.13 15.99
N VAL A 89 -6.86 0.37 15.96
CA VAL A 89 -6.65 -0.74 15.02
C VAL A 89 -6.66 -2.03 15.83
N PRO A 90 -7.72 -2.84 15.76
CA PRO A 90 -7.77 -4.12 16.47
C PRO A 90 -6.66 -5.08 16.01
N PRO A 91 -6.19 -6.00 16.87
CA PRO A 91 -5.28 -7.05 16.46
C PRO A 91 -5.84 -7.87 15.30
N GLY A 92 -4.99 -8.19 14.33
CA GLY A 92 -5.42 -8.92 13.13
C GLY A 92 -6.13 -8.08 12.09
N CYS A 93 -6.33 -6.77 12.30
CA CYS A 93 -6.74 -5.83 11.24
C CYS A 93 -5.52 -5.20 10.54
N SER A 94 -5.77 -4.54 9.42
CA SER A 94 -4.81 -3.70 8.69
C SER A 94 -5.43 -2.34 8.36
N THR A 95 -4.60 -1.39 7.95
CA THR A 95 -5.02 -0.03 7.60
C THR A 95 -4.74 0.25 6.13
N GLU A 96 -5.72 0.81 5.44
CA GLU A 96 -5.65 1.18 4.03
C GLU A 96 -6.07 2.64 3.84
N LEU A 97 -5.52 3.32 2.83
CA LEU A 97 -6.12 4.58 2.37
C LEU A 97 -7.46 4.27 1.72
N ASN A 98 -8.48 5.04 2.07
CA ASN A 98 -9.76 4.98 1.39
C ASN A 98 -9.77 5.91 0.17
N HIS A 99 -10.88 5.93 -0.57
CA HIS A 99 -11.00 6.73 -1.78
C HIS A 99 -10.77 8.24 -1.53
N PHE A 100 -11.19 8.79 -0.38
CA PHE A 100 -10.94 10.18 -0.02
C PHE A 100 -9.45 10.46 0.25
N GLY A 101 -8.76 9.51 0.89
CA GLY A 101 -7.32 9.55 1.09
C GLY A 101 -6.57 9.58 -0.23
N TYR A 102 -6.85 8.63 -1.13
CA TYR A 102 -6.26 8.59 -2.48
C TYR A 102 -6.52 9.86 -3.29
N GLN A 103 -7.77 10.34 -3.32
CA GLN A 103 -8.12 11.57 -4.03
C GLN A 103 -7.40 12.80 -3.46
N PHE A 104 -7.14 12.84 -2.15
CA PHE A 104 -6.37 13.93 -1.57
C PHE A 104 -4.89 13.86 -1.97
N VAL A 105 -4.23 12.72 -1.77
CA VAL A 105 -2.79 12.62 -2.07
C VAL A 105 -2.51 12.75 -3.56
N GLN A 106 -3.43 12.34 -4.43
CA GLN A 106 -3.36 12.59 -5.86
C GLN A 106 -3.43 14.08 -6.19
N ARG A 107 -4.36 14.85 -5.57
CA ARG A 107 -4.41 16.31 -5.74
C ARG A 107 -3.14 17.01 -5.24
N VAL A 108 -2.49 16.45 -4.22
CA VAL A 108 -1.18 16.93 -3.75
C VAL A 108 -0.12 16.65 -4.81
N PHE A 109 -0.07 15.45 -5.38
CA PHE A 109 0.84 15.12 -6.49
C PHE A 109 0.67 16.11 -7.65
N GLU A 110 -0.55 16.26 -8.17
CA GLU A 110 -0.87 17.14 -9.31
C GLU A 110 -0.54 18.62 -9.06
N LYS A 111 -0.51 19.05 -7.79
CA LYS A 111 -0.09 20.40 -7.41
C LYS A 111 1.42 20.61 -7.57
N TYR A 112 2.21 19.56 -7.34
CA TYR A 112 3.68 19.63 -7.36
C TYR A 112 4.30 19.15 -8.67
N ASP A 113 3.55 18.40 -9.49
CA ASP A 113 3.87 18.08 -10.89
C ASP A 113 3.68 19.35 -11.75
N GLN A 114 4.70 20.20 -11.77
CA GLN A 114 4.69 21.52 -12.41
C GLN A 114 4.91 21.43 -13.91
N ASP A 115 5.70 20.46 -14.36
CA ASP A 115 5.93 20.20 -15.78
C ASP A 115 4.83 19.32 -16.42
N HIS A 116 3.93 18.77 -15.61
CA HIS A 116 2.78 17.95 -16.03
C HIS A 116 3.22 16.69 -16.79
N ASP A 117 4.39 16.14 -16.46
CA ASP A 117 4.92 14.92 -17.06
C ASP A 117 4.36 13.63 -16.39
N GLY A 118 3.59 13.79 -15.31
CA GLY A 118 3.01 12.70 -14.53
C GLY A 118 4.00 12.01 -13.60
N ALA A 119 5.17 12.62 -13.33
CA ALA A 119 6.23 12.09 -12.48
C ALA A 119 7.05 13.19 -11.76
N LEU A 120 7.02 13.18 -10.42
CA LEU A 120 7.79 14.13 -9.62
C LEU A 120 9.30 13.94 -9.82
N SER A 121 9.94 15.01 -10.28
CA SER A 121 11.37 15.22 -10.24
C SER A 121 11.90 15.41 -8.80
N PRO A 122 13.22 15.28 -8.56
CA PRO A 122 13.81 15.57 -7.25
C PRO A 122 13.45 16.97 -6.71
N GLU A 123 13.44 17.98 -7.58
CA GLU A 123 13.14 19.37 -7.23
C GLU A 123 11.65 19.55 -6.84
N GLU A 124 10.74 18.91 -7.57
CA GLU A 124 9.31 18.95 -7.24
C GLU A 124 9.00 18.18 -5.95
N LEU A 125 9.71 17.09 -5.71
CA LEU A 125 9.60 16.31 -4.47
C LEU A 125 10.12 17.11 -3.27
N GLU A 126 11.22 17.85 -3.42
CA GLU A 126 11.70 18.80 -2.41
C GLU A 126 10.65 19.90 -2.15
N GLY A 127 10.03 20.42 -3.20
CA GLY A 127 8.89 21.35 -3.11
C GLY A 127 7.71 20.75 -2.32
N LEU A 128 7.37 19.48 -2.55
CA LEU A 128 6.32 18.76 -1.82
C LEU A 128 6.69 18.61 -0.34
N PHE A 129 7.95 18.28 -0.06
CA PHE A 129 8.45 18.10 1.30
C PHE A 129 8.67 19.40 2.09
N SER A 130 8.64 20.55 1.44
CA SER A 130 8.81 21.86 2.10
C SER A 130 7.81 22.18 3.22
N VAL A 131 6.66 21.49 3.25
CA VAL A 131 5.63 21.66 4.31
C VAL A 131 5.80 20.68 5.48
N PHE A 132 6.80 19.80 5.42
CA PHE A 132 7.17 18.89 6.49
C PHE A 132 8.35 19.46 7.26
N PRO A 133 8.49 19.16 8.57
CA PRO A 133 9.64 19.59 9.36
C PRO A 133 10.96 18.95 8.89
N ALA A 134 10.88 17.76 8.28
CA ALA A 134 11.97 17.04 7.64
C ALA A 134 11.40 16.18 6.50
N ALA A 135 12.26 15.74 5.56
CA ALA A 135 11.85 14.88 4.47
C ALA A 135 11.18 13.59 5.01
N PRO A 136 9.89 13.34 4.72
CA PRO A 136 9.12 12.25 5.31
C PRO A 136 9.57 10.87 4.82
N TRP A 137 10.16 10.81 3.62
CA TRP A 137 10.60 9.58 2.98
C TRP A 137 12.11 9.56 2.83
N GLY A 138 12.72 8.44 3.20
CA GLY A 138 14.17 8.25 3.16
C GLY A 138 14.74 8.05 1.74
N PRO A 139 16.07 7.93 1.63
CA PRO A 139 16.77 7.73 0.35
C PRO A 139 16.40 6.42 -0.37
N GLN A 140 15.73 5.49 0.33
CA GLN A 140 15.22 4.22 -0.21
C GLN A 140 13.92 4.39 -0.99
N LEU A 141 13.26 5.56 -1.00
CA LEU A 141 11.98 5.79 -1.67
C LEU A 141 11.95 5.21 -3.09
N LEU A 142 12.95 5.57 -3.90
CA LEU A 142 13.02 5.12 -5.29
C LEU A 142 13.30 3.61 -5.38
N GLN A 143 13.80 2.95 -4.35
CA GLN A 143 14.01 1.49 -4.31
C GLN A 143 12.79 0.70 -3.83
N GLU A 144 11.78 1.37 -3.24
CA GLU A 144 10.60 0.71 -2.66
C GLU A 144 9.39 0.71 -3.61
N VAL A 145 9.37 1.57 -4.63
CA VAL A 145 8.21 1.77 -5.51
C VAL A 145 8.61 1.83 -6.99
N PRO A 146 7.67 1.64 -7.94
CA PRO A 146 7.92 1.80 -9.36
C PRO A 146 8.35 3.22 -9.70
N THR A 147 9.38 3.36 -10.54
CA THR A 147 9.92 4.65 -10.97
C THR A 147 10.09 4.67 -12.47
N LYS A 148 10.08 5.87 -13.07
CA LYS A 148 10.33 6.06 -14.49
C LYS A 148 11.53 6.99 -14.66
N ALA A 149 12.63 6.49 -15.24
CA ALA A 149 13.86 7.26 -15.46
C ALA A 149 14.38 8.03 -14.22
N GLY A 150 14.30 7.41 -13.03
CA GLY A 150 14.73 8.03 -11.77
C GLY A 150 13.75 9.04 -11.16
N ARG A 151 12.61 9.30 -11.81
CA ARG A 151 11.49 10.13 -11.31
C ARG A 151 10.40 9.27 -10.67
N LEU A 152 9.58 9.91 -9.83
CA LEU A 152 8.49 9.25 -9.10
C LEU A 152 7.15 9.48 -9.81
N PRO A 153 6.66 8.53 -10.65
CA PRO A 153 5.36 8.64 -11.29
C PRO A 153 4.23 8.62 -10.25
N LEU A 154 3.04 9.13 -10.63
CA LEU A 154 1.85 9.11 -9.76
C LEU A 154 1.61 7.73 -9.15
N HIS A 155 1.71 6.67 -9.94
CA HIS A 155 1.56 5.29 -9.47
C HIS A 155 2.54 4.92 -8.34
N GLY A 156 3.83 5.23 -8.51
CA GLY A 156 4.85 4.97 -7.47
C GLY A 156 4.62 5.82 -6.23
N TYR A 157 4.19 7.06 -6.40
CA TYR A 157 3.80 7.94 -5.30
C TYR A 157 2.62 7.37 -4.50
N LEU A 158 1.57 6.88 -5.18
CA LEU A 158 0.43 6.22 -4.53
C LEU A 158 0.85 4.94 -3.81
N CYS A 159 1.69 4.11 -4.43
CA CYS A 159 2.26 2.92 -3.80
C CYS A 159 2.99 3.27 -2.50
N LYS A 160 3.78 4.37 -2.47
CA LYS A 160 4.48 4.80 -1.26
C LYS A 160 3.50 5.17 -0.14
N TRP A 161 2.44 5.90 -0.46
CA TRP A 161 1.38 6.23 0.50
C TRP A 161 0.68 4.99 1.04
N THR A 162 0.39 4.01 0.18
CA THR A 162 -0.17 2.71 0.58
C THR A 162 0.76 1.98 1.54
N LEU A 163 2.06 1.94 1.24
CA LEU A 163 3.06 1.30 2.09
C LEU A 163 3.14 1.93 3.48
N VAL A 164 3.25 3.26 3.55
CA VAL A 164 3.30 3.98 4.84
C VAL A 164 2.03 3.75 5.63
N THR A 165 0.86 3.78 4.98
CA THR A 165 -0.44 3.54 5.64
C THR A 165 -0.55 2.13 6.21
N TYR A 166 -0.02 1.13 5.52
CA TYR A 166 -0.07 -0.26 5.96
C TYR A 166 0.92 -0.55 7.11
N LEU A 167 2.14 0.01 7.03
CA LEU A 167 3.20 -0.26 8.01
C LEU A 167 3.11 0.60 9.27
N ASP A 168 2.78 1.88 9.13
CA ASP A 168 2.76 2.85 10.23
C ASP A 168 1.67 3.90 9.99
N VAL A 169 0.43 3.53 10.36
CA VAL A 169 -0.73 4.41 10.19
C VAL A 169 -0.60 5.73 10.97
N ARG A 170 0.13 5.75 12.09
CA ARG A 170 0.35 6.97 12.87
C ARG A 170 1.18 7.97 12.07
N ARG A 171 2.28 7.51 11.46
CA ARG A 171 3.09 8.32 10.56
C ARG A 171 2.32 8.77 9.32
N CYS A 172 1.44 7.92 8.77
CA CYS A 172 0.56 8.33 7.68
C CYS A 172 -0.37 9.49 8.09
N LEU A 173 -1.02 9.40 9.25
CA LEU A 173 -1.90 10.45 9.78
C LEU A 173 -1.13 11.75 10.03
N GLU A 174 0.08 11.67 10.57
CA GLU A 174 0.98 12.80 10.76
C GLU A 174 1.32 13.47 9.43
N HIS A 175 1.68 12.69 8.40
CA HIS A 175 1.98 13.22 7.06
C HIS A 175 0.76 13.88 6.41
N LEU A 176 -0.43 13.29 6.55
CA LEU A 176 -1.69 13.92 6.11
C LEU A 176 -1.96 15.23 6.87
N GLY A 177 -1.56 15.30 8.14
CA GLY A 177 -1.61 16.50 8.96
C GLY A 177 -0.74 17.63 8.41
N TYR A 178 0.53 17.35 8.12
CA TYR A 178 1.45 18.32 7.51
C TYR A 178 0.98 18.81 6.13
N LEU A 179 0.39 17.92 5.33
CA LEU A 179 -0.22 18.28 4.06
C LEU A 179 -1.53 19.07 4.20
N GLY A 180 -2.08 19.19 5.41
CA GLY A 180 -3.29 19.95 5.70
C GLY A 180 -4.59 19.23 5.34
N TYR A 181 -4.62 17.90 5.34
CA TYR A 181 -5.80 17.10 4.97
C TYR A 181 -7.09 17.57 5.67
N PRO A 182 -7.17 17.74 7.01
CA PRO A 182 -8.43 18.08 7.68
C PRO A 182 -8.96 19.42 7.20
N THR A 183 -8.11 20.44 7.13
CA THR A 183 -8.48 21.80 6.75
C THR A 183 -8.85 21.92 5.28
N LEU A 184 -8.14 21.22 4.40
CA LEU A 184 -8.36 21.26 2.94
C LEU A 184 -9.54 20.39 2.50
N CYS A 185 -9.79 19.28 3.18
CA CYS A 185 -10.93 18.39 2.91
C CYS A 185 -12.16 18.69 3.78
N LYS A 186 -12.07 19.67 4.69
CA LYS A 186 -13.12 20.04 5.66
C LYS A 186 -13.59 18.84 6.49
N GLN A 187 -12.62 18.08 6.96
CA GLN A 187 -12.82 16.96 7.88
C GLN A 187 -12.31 17.36 9.26
N ASP A 188 -12.84 16.71 10.30
CA ASP A 188 -12.41 16.95 11.68
C ASP A 188 -11.07 16.27 11.99
N SER A 189 -10.70 15.25 11.21
CA SER A 189 -9.47 14.48 11.41
C SER A 189 -8.99 13.82 10.12
N GLN A 190 -7.67 13.59 10.03
CA GLN A 190 -6.99 12.78 9.02
C GLN A 190 -7.44 11.31 9.05
N ALA A 191 -7.97 10.83 10.18
CA ALA A 191 -8.48 9.48 10.31
C ALA A 191 -9.59 9.15 9.27
N HIS A 192 -10.31 10.16 8.78
CA HIS A 192 -11.30 10.00 7.71
C HIS A 192 -10.71 9.58 6.36
N ALA A 193 -9.38 9.63 6.19
CA ALA A 193 -8.69 9.11 5.01
C ALA A 193 -8.40 7.60 5.10
N ILE A 194 -8.58 6.98 6.28
CA ILE A 194 -8.15 5.63 6.58
C ILE A 194 -9.35 4.70 6.71
N THR A 195 -9.25 3.51 6.11
CA THR A 195 -10.13 2.37 6.39
C THR A 195 -9.36 1.37 7.25
N VAL A 196 -9.93 1.00 8.39
CA VAL A 196 -9.46 -0.16 9.17
C VAL A 196 -10.20 -1.39 8.65
N THR A 197 -9.46 -2.38 8.17
CA THR A 197 -10.05 -3.62 7.63
C THR A 197 -10.63 -4.47 8.75
N ARG A 198 -11.47 -5.45 8.41
CA ARG A 198 -11.85 -6.49 9.37
C ARG A 198 -10.66 -7.40 9.71
N GLU A 199 -10.84 -8.22 10.74
CA GLU A 199 -9.84 -9.19 11.19
C GLU A 199 -9.54 -10.24 10.11
N LYS A 200 -8.26 -10.58 9.95
CA LYS A 200 -7.77 -11.51 8.92
C LYS A 200 -8.37 -12.92 9.02
N TRP A 201 -8.63 -13.42 10.23
CA TRP A 201 -9.17 -14.78 10.41
C TRP A 201 -10.58 -14.92 9.80
N LEU A 202 -11.37 -13.84 9.78
CA LEU A 202 -12.68 -13.82 9.11
C LEU A 202 -12.56 -13.91 7.58
N ASP A 203 -11.47 -13.38 7.01
CA ASP A 203 -11.17 -13.55 5.58
C ASP A 203 -10.80 -15.00 5.27
N GLN A 204 -10.02 -15.64 6.17
CA GLN A 204 -9.62 -17.04 6.04
C GLN A 204 -10.83 -17.98 6.13
N GLU A 205 -11.73 -17.76 7.09
CA GLU A 205 -12.97 -18.56 7.23
C GLU A 205 -13.86 -18.45 5.97
N LYS A 206 -13.94 -17.26 5.38
CA LYS A 206 -14.70 -17.03 4.14
C LYS A 206 -13.96 -17.45 2.87
N GLY A 207 -12.68 -17.77 2.97
CA GLY A 207 -11.80 -18.14 1.86
C GLY A 207 -11.50 -17.04 0.85
N GLN A 208 -11.85 -15.79 1.16
CA GLN A 208 -11.61 -14.62 0.31
C GLN A 208 -11.50 -13.36 1.15
N THR A 209 -10.49 -12.53 0.83
CA THR A 209 -10.31 -11.21 1.42
C THR A 209 -11.00 -10.10 0.61
N GLN A 210 -11.51 -9.08 1.31
CA GLN A 210 -11.94 -7.81 0.72
C GLN A 210 -10.86 -6.73 0.79
N ARG A 211 -9.72 -7.03 1.41
CA ARG A 211 -8.57 -6.12 1.52
C ARG A 211 -7.98 -5.86 0.15
N ASN A 212 -7.48 -4.66 -0.05
CA ASN A 212 -6.80 -4.26 -1.29
C ASN A 212 -5.29 -4.29 -1.15
N VAL A 213 -4.77 -4.33 0.08
CA VAL A 213 -3.34 -4.38 0.37
C VAL A 213 -2.98 -5.72 1.01
N LEU A 214 -2.04 -6.43 0.38
CA LEU A 214 -1.60 -7.76 0.77
C LEU A 214 -0.11 -7.75 1.10
N LEU A 215 0.27 -8.36 2.23
CA LEU A 215 1.67 -8.49 2.65
C LEU A 215 2.22 -9.87 2.31
N CYS A 216 3.29 -9.90 1.53
CA CYS A 216 4.11 -11.07 1.26
C CYS A 216 5.46 -10.94 1.98
N LYS A 217 5.78 -11.90 2.85
CA LYS A 217 7.13 -12.00 3.44
C LYS A 217 8.00 -12.88 2.55
N VAL A 218 9.10 -12.31 2.07
CA VAL A 218 10.12 -12.98 1.25
C VAL A 218 11.24 -13.42 2.17
N VAL A 219 11.32 -14.71 2.42
CA VAL A 219 12.17 -15.32 3.43
C VAL A 219 13.15 -16.27 2.76
N GLY A 220 14.41 -16.23 3.19
CA GLY A 220 15.44 -17.13 2.67
C GLY A 220 16.81 -16.81 3.24
N ALA A 221 17.80 -17.65 2.96
CA ALA A 221 19.18 -17.41 3.39
C ALA A 221 19.75 -16.11 2.80
N ARG A 222 20.84 -15.60 3.37
CA ARG A 222 21.59 -14.49 2.78
C ARG A 222 22.17 -14.92 1.42
N GLY A 223 22.12 -14.03 0.43
CA GLY A 223 22.70 -14.30 -0.90
C GLY A 223 21.82 -15.09 -1.88
N VAL A 224 20.61 -15.51 -1.49
CA VAL A 224 19.65 -16.19 -2.41
C VAL A 224 18.97 -15.24 -3.39
N GLY A 225 19.25 -13.93 -3.35
CA GLY A 225 18.71 -12.97 -4.32
C GLY A 225 17.35 -12.34 -3.96
N LYS A 226 16.95 -12.35 -2.68
CA LYS A 226 15.70 -11.72 -2.20
C LYS A 226 15.57 -10.26 -2.64
N SER A 227 16.61 -9.44 -2.45
CA SER A 227 16.57 -8.02 -2.85
C SER A 227 16.40 -7.85 -4.37
N ALA A 228 17.00 -8.73 -5.17
CA ALA A 228 16.82 -8.72 -6.61
C ALA A 228 15.40 -9.12 -7.02
N PHE A 229 14.76 -10.03 -6.29
CA PHE A 229 13.34 -10.39 -6.47
C PHE A 229 12.41 -9.20 -6.16
N LEU A 230 12.68 -8.45 -5.09
CA LEU A 230 11.97 -7.21 -4.77
C LEU A 230 12.14 -6.15 -5.88
N GLN A 231 13.35 -5.96 -6.40
CA GLN A 231 13.58 -5.00 -7.49
C GLN A 231 12.95 -5.45 -8.81
N ALA A 232 12.93 -6.74 -9.11
CA ALA A 232 12.25 -7.30 -10.26
C ALA A 232 10.74 -7.02 -10.22
N PHE A 233 10.13 -7.03 -9.04
CA PHE A 233 8.71 -6.66 -8.86
C PHE A 233 8.41 -5.21 -9.25
N LEU A 234 9.41 -4.33 -9.16
CA LEU A 234 9.33 -2.93 -9.57
C LEU A 234 9.70 -2.71 -11.05
N GLY A 235 9.89 -3.80 -11.82
CA GLY A 235 10.27 -3.76 -13.23
C GLY A 235 11.76 -3.56 -13.47
N ARG A 236 12.62 -3.85 -12.49
CA ARG A 236 14.08 -3.65 -12.60
C ARG A 236 14.83 -4.98 -12.67
N GLY A 237 15.45 -5.26 -13.82
CA GLY A 237 16.35 -6.41 -13.98
C GLY A 237 17.74 -6.15 -13.40
N LEU A 238 18.54 -7.21 -13.23
CA LEU A 238 19.93 -7.12 -12.72
C LEU A 238 20.83 -6.23 -13.60
N VAL A 239 20.58 -6.19 -14.91
CA VAL A 239 21.35 -5.40 -15.89
C VAL A 239 21.16 -3.88 -15.71
N HIS A 240 20.07 -3.46 -15.07
CA HIS A 240 19.72 -2.05 -14.87
C HIS A 240 20.09 -1.53 -13.47
N GLN A 241 20.87 -2.29 -12.69
CA GLN A 241 21.35 -1.80 -11.40
C GLN A 241 22.48 -0.79 -11.61
N ASP A 242 22.18 0.49 -11.36
CA ASP A 242 23.20 1.55 -11.34
C ASP A 242 24.24 1.23 -10.25
N PRO A 243 25.55 1.12 -10.59
CA PRO A 243 26.62 0.89 -9.63
C PRO A 243 26.62 1.89 -8.47
N ARG A 244 26.07 3.10 -8.66
CA ARG A 244 25.94 4.13 -7.60
C ARG A 244 24.94 3.75 -6.50
N GLN A 245 24.03 2.81 -6.77
CA GLN A 245 23.06 2.32 -5.78
C GLN A 245 23.64 1.23 -4.87
N LEU A 246 24.81 0.67 -5.21
CA LEU A 246 25.48 -0.39 -4.44
C LEU A 246 25.92 0.07 -3.04
N HIS A 247 26.09 1.38 -2.84
CA HIS A 247 26.50 1.97 -1.57
C HIS A 247 25.33 2.39 -0.66
N ARG A 248 24.08 2.30 -1.12
CA ARG A 248 22.91 2.56 -0.26
C ARG A 248 22.47 1.29 0.46
N PRO A 249 22.00 1.40 1.72
CA PRO A 249 21.34 0.27 2.36
C PRO A 249 20.13 -0.14 1.52
N PRO A 250 19.97 -1.45 1.21
CA PRO A 250 18.92 -1.93 0.34
C PRO A 250 17.54 -1.68 0.96
N ALA A 251 16.56 -1.38 0.12
CA ALA A 251 15.16 -1.34 0.54
C ALA A 251 14.70 -2.74 0.98
N ILE A 252 14.17 -2.83 2.19
CA ILE A 252 13.57 -4.06 2.75
C ILE A 252 12.12 -4.27 2.29
N TYR A 253 11.52 -3.25 1.66
CA TYR A 253 10.16 -3.31 1.11
C TYR A 253 10.16 -3.01 -0.38
N ALA A 254 9.24 -3.64 -1.10
CA ALA A 254 8.84 -3.23 -2.45
C ALA A 254 7.32 -3.32 -2.56
N VAL A 255 6.67 -2.31 -3.12
CA VAL A 255 5.21 -2.26 -3.28
C VAL A 255 4.84 -1.89 -4.70
N ASN A 256 3.88 -2.61 -5.28
CA ASN A 256 3.34 -2.36 -6.60
C ASN A 256 1.93 -2.97 -6.70
N THR A 257 1.21 -2.70 -7.79
CA THR A 257 -0.07 -3.36 -8.08
C THR A 257 0.09 -4.62 -8.91
N VAL A 258 -0.81 -5.56 -8.70
CA VAL A 258 -0.89 -6.86 -9.37
C VAL A 258 -2.35 -7.24 -9.58
N GLN A 259 -2.62 -8.02 -10.64
CA GLN A 259 -3.97 -8.51 -10.94
C GLN A 259 -4.18 -9.88 -10.31
N ALA A 260 -5.02 -9.97 -9.28
CA ALA A 260 -5.40 -11.21 -8.62
C ALA A 260 -6.85 -11.57 -8.99
N ASN A 261 -7.03 -12.59 -9.83
CA ASN A 261 -8.34 -13.04 -10.32
C ASN A 261 -9.21 -11.91 -10.91
N GLY A 262 -8.60 -11.04 -11.72
CA GLY A 262 -9.25 -9.88 -12.35
C GLY A 262 -9.47 -8.67 -11.45
N GLN A 263 -8.99 -8.70 -10.20
CA GLN A 263 -9.00 -7.55 -9.29
C GLN A 263 -7.59 -6.98 -9.13
N GLU A 264 -7.46 -5.67 -9.27
CA GLU A 264 -6.20 -4.99 -8.93
C GLU A 264 -6.03 -4.95 -7.41
N LYS A 265 -4.86 -5.40 -6.94
CA LYS A 265 -4.46 -5.40 -5.53
C LYS A 265 -3.07 -4.80 -5.40
N TYR A 266 -2.81 -4.11 -4.30
CA TYR A 266 -1.46 -3.76 -3.88
C TYR A 266 -0.81 -4.98 -3.21
N LEU A 267 0.37 -5.36 -3.67
CA LEU A 267 1.20 -6.37 -3.03
C LEU A 267 2.43 -5.68 -2.45
N ILE A 268 2.65 -5.86 -1.15
CA ILE A 268 3.85 -5.42 -0.43
C ILE A 268 4.73 -6.65 -0.27
N LEU A 269 5.92 -6.63 -0.86
CA LEU A 269 6.99 -7.59 -0.59
C LEU A 269 7.84 -7.04 0.56
N CYS A 270 8.09 -7.87 1.55
CA CYS A 270 8.96 -7.57 2.68
C CYS A 270 10.09 -8.59 2.75
N GLU A 271 11.31 -8.16 2.52
CA GLU A 271 12.50 -9.00 2.66
C GLU A 271 12.78 -9.27 4.14
N MET A 272 12.87 -10.56 4.49
CA MET A 272 13.17 -11.03 5.83
C MET A 272 14.43 -11.90 5.83
N ASP A 273 15.29 -11.68 6.82
CA ASP A 273 16.38 -12.61 7.10
C ASP A 273 15.83 -13.86 7.78
N ALA A 274 16.35 -15.02 7.41
CA ALA A 274 15.93 -16.29 7.98
C ALA A 274 16.16 -16.33 9.50
N ASP A 275 17.27 -15.76 9.97
CA ASP A 275 17.65 -15.72 11.38
C ASP A 275 16.65 -14.94 12.26
N SER A 276 16.00 -13.91 11.70
CA SER A 276 14.98 -13.11 12.40
C SER A 276 13.74 -13.93 12.75
N LEU A 277 13.31 -14.83 11.85
CA LEU A 277 12.15 -15.70 12.10
C LEU A 277 12.47 -16.85 13.05
N LEU A 278 13.70 -17.34 13.03
CA LEU A 278 14.13 -18.40 13.95
C LEU A 278 14.23 -17.92 15.41
N SER A 279 14.44 -16.61 15.60
CA SER A 279 14.58 -15.97 16.91
C SER A 279 13.25 -15.43 17.47
N SER A 280 12.31 -14.96 16.64
CA SER A 280 10.99 -14.49 17.10
C SER A 280 9.82 -15.01 16.25
N ALA A 281 8.84 -15.64 16.89
CA ALA A 281 7.63 -16.15 16.20
C ALA A 281 6.65 -15.03 15.79
N THR A 282 6.70 -13.88 16.45
CA THR A 282 5.81 -12.73 16.20
C THR A 282 5.98 -12.13 14.81
N ASP A 283 7.14 -12.35 14.17
CA ASP A 283 7.44 -11.78 12.86
C ASP A 283 7.10 -12.72 11.69
N ALA A 284 6.37 -13.81 11.91
CA ALA A 284 5.92 -14.70 10.82
C ALA A 284 4.60 -14.25 10.15
N ALA A 285 3.80 -13.41 10.81
CA ALA A 285 2.47 -13.05 10.33
C ALA A 285 2.52 -12.28 8.99
N CYS A 286 1.86 -12.83 7.96
CA CYS A 286 1.70 -12.23 6.63
C CYS A 286 0.48 -12.84 5.91
N ASP A 287 0.13 -12.30 4.74
CA ASP A 287 -0.97 -12.81 3.92
C ASP A 287 -0.52 -13.95 3.00
N VAL A 288 0.77 -13.99 2.64
CA VAL A 288 1.44 -15.09 1.93
C VAL A 288 2.93 -15.11 2.27
N ALA A 289 3.53 -16.29 2.38
CA ALA A 289 4.96 -16.45 2.58
C ALA A 289 5.63 -16.92 1.28
N CYS A 290 6.66 -16.21 0.84
CA CYS A 290 7.53 -16.58 -0.26
C CYS A 290 8.84 -17.14 0.32
N LEU A 291 9.02 -18.46 0.25
CA LEU A 291 10.19 -19.17 0.77
C LEU A 291 11.18 -19.38 -0.36
N MET A 292 12.20 -18.53 -0.40
CA MET A 292 13.10 -18.37 -1.51
C MET A 292 14.46 -19.02 -1.22
N PHE A 293 14.88 -19.91 -2.10
CA PHE A 293 16.14 -20.64 -2.01
C PHE A 293 16.91 -20.53 -3.34
N ASP A 294 18.20 -20.80 -3.32
CA ASP A 294 19.06 -20.84 -4.50
C ASP A 294 19.11 -22.26 -5.05
N GLY A 295 18.74 -22.47 -6.31
CA GLY A 295 18.76 -23.80 -6.94
C GLY A 295 20.14 -24.46 -6.98
N SER A 296 21.21 -23.67 -6.84
CA SER A 296 22.59 -24.14 -6.74
C SER A 296 23.06 -24.44 -5.31
N ASP A 297 22.36 -23.93 -4.28
CA ASP A 297 22.71 -24.12 -2.86
C ASP A 297 21.62 -24.88 -2.09
N LEU A 298 21.87 -26.16 -1.81
CA LEU A 298 20.93 -27.03 -1.11
C LEU A 298 20.75 -26.69 0.38
N GLN A 299 21.69 -25.97 1.01
CA GLN A 299 21.52 -25.53 2.40
C GLN A 299 20.44 -24.44 2.49
N SER A 300 20.36 -23.58 1.47
CA SER A 300 19.31 -22.56 1.39
C SER A 300 17.90 -23.17 1.32
N PHE A 301 17.74 -24.31 0.64
CA PHE A 301 16.47 -25.04 0.62
C PHE A 301 16.16 -25.68 1.98
N ALA A 302 17.13 -26.33 2.62
CA ALA A 302 16.96 -26.93 3.94
C ALA A 302 16.46 -25.90 4.98
N LEU A 303 17.04 -24.69 4.96
CA LEU A 303 16.61 -23.57 5.80
C LEU A 303 15.14 -23.19 5.56
N CYS A 304 14.72 -23.07 4.30
CA CYS A 304 13.33 -22.78 3.94
C CYS A 304 12.36 -23.86 4.47
N THR A 305 12.72 -25.14 4.37
CA THR A 305 11.90 -26.23 4.92
C THR A 305 11.79 -26.18 6.44
N HIS A 306 12.85 -25.76 7.14
CA HIS A 306 12.85 -25.63 8.59
C HIS A 306 11.92 -24.50 9.03
N ILE A 307 12.00 -23.33 8.36
CA ILE A 307 11.10 -22.19 8.61
C ILE A 307 9.65 -22.57 8.35
N TYR A 308 9.36 -23.24 7.22
CA TYR A 308 8.02 -23.73 6.90
C TYR A 308 7.44 -24.60 8.02
N LYS A 309 8.20 -25.63 8.44
CA LYS A 309 7.76 -26.55 9.50
C LYS A 309 7.50 -25.86 10.83
N ARG A 310 8.25 -24.80 11.13
CA ARG A 310 8.16 -24.08 12.39
C ARG A 310 7.03 -23.04 12.43
N HIS A 311 6.76 -22.36 11.32
CA HIS A 311 5.87 -21.17 11.32
C HIS A 311 4.64 -21.27 10.43
N TYR A 312 4.64 -22.14 9.42
CA TYR A 312 3.60 -22.13 8.37
C TYR A 312 2.95 -23.50 8.13
N MET A 313 3.34 -24.51 8.92
CA MET A 313 2.83 -25.88 8.78
C MET A 313 1.37 -26.03 9.22
N ASP A 314 0.84 -25.07 9.97
CA ASP A 314 -0.57 -25.03 10.40
C ASP A 314 -1.55 -24.74 9.24
N GLY A 315 -1.04 -24.31 8.08
CA GLY A 315 -1.81 -24.05 6.87
C GLY A 315 -2.59 -22.74 6.87
N GLN A 316 -2.44 -21.87 7.88
CA GLN A 316 -3.16 -20.60 7.95
C GLN A 316 -2.64 -19.57 6.94
N THR A 317 -1.34 -19.61 6.66
CA THR A 317 -0.68 -18.73 5.70
C THR A 317 -0.26 -19.53 4.47
N PRO A 318 -0.77 -19.20 3.27
CA PRO A 318 -0.31 -19.79 2.02
C PRO A 318 1.19 -19.61 1.83
N CYS A 319 1.87 -20.67 1.39
CA CYS A 319 3.31 -20.67 1.17
C CYS A 319 3.66 -21.04 -0.27
N LEU A 320 4.57 -20.28 -0.88
CA LEU A 320 5.14 -20.59 -2.18
C LEU A 320 6.66 -20.76 -2.04
N PHE A 321 7.18 -21.89 -2.51
CA PHE A 321 8.62 -22.10 -2.62
C PHE A 321 9.12 -21.54 -3.96
N VAL A 322 10.20 -20.76 -3.93
CA VAL A 322 10.79 -20.13 -5.10
C VAL A 322 12.25 -20.52 -5.24
N SER A 323 12.58 -21.17 -6.35
CA SER A 323 13.96 -21.48 -6.75
C SER A 323 14.52 -20.31 -7.55
N SER A 324 15.43 -19.57 -6.93
CA SER A 324 16.11 -18.42 -7.51
C SER A 324 17.35 -18.84 -8.31
N LYS A 325 17.87 -17.88 -9.10
CA LYS A 325 19.06 -18.05 -9.96
C LYS A 325 18.92 -19.25 -10.91
N ALA A 326 17.73 -19.43 -11.47
CA ALA A 326 17.45 -20.50 -12.42
C ALA A 326 18.29 -20.43 -13.72
N ASP A 327 19.03 -19.33 -13.93
CA ASP A 327 20.04 -19.16 -14.96
C ASP A 327 21.36 -19.91 -14.66
N LEU A 328 21.60 -20.29 -13.41
CA LEU A 328 22.75 -21.07 -12.99
C LEU A 328 22.44 -22.58 -13.04
N PRO A 329 23.45 -23.44 -13.26
CA PRO A 329 23.26 -24.88 -13.23
C PRO A 329 22.76 -25.33 -11.85
N GLU A 330 21.82 -26.28 -11.84
CA GLU A 330 21.31 -26.87 -10.61
C GLU A 330 22.44 -27.53 -9.80
N GLY A 331 22.38 -27.37 -8.47
CA GLY A 331 23.33 -27.98 -7.56
C GLY A 331 23.22 -29.51 -7.56
N VAL A 332 24.31 -30.20 -7.21
CA VAL A 332 24.32 -31.67 -7.12
C VAL A 332 23.47 -32.12 -5.94
N SER A 333 22.42 -32.93 -6.21
CA SER A 333 21.46 -33.44 -5.23
C SER A 333 22.11 -34.11 -4.01
N LEU A 334 21.78 -33.62 -2.80
CA LEU A 334 22.08 -34.29 -1.52
C LEU A 334 21.11 -35.45 -1.26
N PRO A 335 21.47 -36.44 -0.42
CA PRO A 335 20.51 -37.43 0.07
C PRO A 335 19.40 -36.76 0.88
N GLY A 336 18.18 -36.73 0.35
CA GLY A 336 17.02 -36.07 0.94
C GLY A 336 15.82 -36.00 -0.01
N LEU A 337 14.74 -35.35 0.42
CA LEU A 337 13.59 -35.06 -0.45
C LEU A 337 13.94 -33.89 -1.38
N SER A 338 13.68 -34.04 -2.67
CA SER A 338 13.79 -32.94 -3.63
C SER A 338 12.79 -31.82 -3.29
N PRO A 339 13.04 -30.56 -3.71
CA PRO A 339 12.09 -29.47 -3.50
C PRO A 339 10.67 -29.76 -4.00
N ALA A 340 10.55 -30.41 -5.15
CA ALA A 340 9.27 -30.82 -5.71
C ALA A 340 8.57 -31.88 -4.87
N GLU A 341 9.30 -32.89 -4.38
CA GLU A 341 8.73 -33.95 -3.56
C GLU A 341 8.34 -33.43 -2.17
N PHE A 342 9.12 -32.51 -1.59
CA PHE A 342 8.77 -31.82 -0.36
C PHE A 342 7.44 -31.06 -0.50
N CYS A 343 7.30 -30.24 -1.54
CA CYS A 343 6.07 -29.48 -1.78
C CYS A 343 4.87 -30.41 -1.98
N ARG A 344 5.03 -31.48 -2.76
CA ARG A 344 3.99 -32.50 -2.95
C ARG A 344 3.55 -33.14 -1.64
N ARG A 345 4.50 -33.55 -0.80
CA ARG A 345 4.22 -34.18 0.51
C ARG A 345 3.47 -33.25 1.47
N HIS A 346 3.75 -31.96 1.38
CA HIS A 346 3.13 -30.92 2.21
C HIS A 346 1.92 -30.23 1.55
N ARG A 347 1.46 -30.72 0.39
CA ARG A 347 0.33 -30.15 -0.38
C ARG A 347 0.52 -28.66 -0.68
N LEU A 348 1.74 -28.30 -1.05
CA LEU A 348 2.11 -26.97 -1.51
C LEU A 348 2.17 -26.95 -3.04
N PRO A 349 2.03 -25.77 -3.67
CA PRO A 349 2.34 -25.60 -5.08
C PRO A 349 3.77 -26.08 -5.39
N ALA A 350 4.00 -26.58 -6.61
CA ALA A 350 5.33 -26.95 -7.05
C ALA A 350 6.28 -25.72 -6.96
N PRO A 351 7.58 -25.91 -6.65
CA PRO A 351 8.53 -24.81 -6.58
C PRO A 351 8.55 -24.01 -7.88
N THR A 352 8.35 -22.70 -7.79
CA THR A 352 8.41 -21.80 -8.95
C THR A 352 9.86 -21.40 -9.21
N VAL A 353 10.34 -21.60 -10.43
CA VAL A 353 11.66 -21.13 -10.87
C VAL A 353 11.64 -19.65 -11.22
N PHE A 354 12.69 -18.94 -10.83
CA PHE A 354 12.81 -17.51 -11.02
C PHE A 354 14.27 -17.10 -11.29
N SER A 355 14.47 -16.18 -12.23
CA SER A 355 15.76 -15.55 -12.51
C SER A 355 15.58 -14.08 -12.86
N CYS A 356 16.48 -13.23 -12.38
CA CYS A 356 16.56 -11.81 -12.74
C CYS A 356 17.59 -11.52 -13.85
N ALA A 357 18.27 -12.55 -14.37
CA ALA A 357 19.35 -12.42 -15.35
C ALA A 357 18.86 -12.44 -16.81
N SER A 358 17.58 -12.76 -17.04
CA SER A 358 17.02 -12.78 -18.39
C SER A 358 17.02 -11.38 -19.02
N PRO A 359 17.39 -11.24 -20.32
CA PRO A 359 17.51 -9.95 -21.01
C PRO A 359 16.17 -9.24 -21.31
N GLY A 360 15.04 -9.74 -20.79
CA GLY A 360 13.70 -9.18 -20.95
C GLY A 360 13.11 -8.66 -19.64
N GLU A 361 11.87 -8.17 -19.68
CA GLU A 361 11.15 -7.82 -18.46
C GLU A 361 11.03 -9.05 -17.54
N PRO A 362 11.26 -8.88 -16.22
CA PRO A 362 11.17 -9.98 -15.27
C PRO A 362 9.76 -10.60 -15.31
N ASN A 363 9.69 -11.93 -15.23
CA ASN A 363 8.41 -12.64 -15.26
C ASN A 363 7.53 -12.21 -14.08
N THR A 364 6.41 -11.55 -14.41
CA THR A 364 5.48 -11.01 -13.40
C THR A 364 4.48 -12.05 -12.87
N ALA A 365 4.41 -13.23 -13.50
CA ALA A 365 3.44 -14.27 -13.15
C ALA A 365 3.58 -14.75 -11.70
N ILE A 366 4.80 -14.76 -11.16
CA ILE A 366 5.05 -15.17 -9.77
C ILE A 366 4.41 -14.21 -8.75
N PHE A 367 4.41 -12.90 -9.03
CA PHE A 367 3.79 -11.90 -8.16
C PHE A 367 2.26 -11.99 -8.23
N THR A 368 1.73 -12.24 -9.42
CA THR A 368 0.30 -12.55 -9.61
C THR A 368 -0.11 -13.82 -8.86
N GLN A 369 0.71 -14.87 -8.88
CA GLN A 369 0.49 -16.10 -8.13
C GLN A 369 0.47 -15.81 -6.61
N LEU A 370 1.48 -15.11 -6.10
CA LEU A 370 1.56 -14.73 -4.68
C LEU A 370 0.33 -13.93 -4.23
N ALA A 371 -0.08 -12.94 -5.01
CA ALA A 371 -1.26 -12.14 -4.68
C ALA A 371 -2.56 -12.93 -4.77
N THR A 372 -2.68 -13.85 -5.73
CA THR A 372 -3.84 -14.74 -5.83
C THR A 372 -3.92 -15.68 -4.63
N MET A 373 -2.79 -16.25 -4.21
CA MET A 373 -2.71 -17.09 -3.00
C MET A 373 -3.10 -16.32 -1.74
N ALA A 374 -2.61 -15.08 -1.61
CA ALA A 374 -2.95 -14.20 -0.49
C ALA A 374 -4.43 -13.76 -0.49
N ALA A 375 -5.00 -13.49 -1.66
CA ALA A 375 -6.37 -13.02 -1.78
C ALA A 375 -7.41 -14.14 -1.65
N PHE A 376 -7.04 -15.36 -2.06
CA PHE A 376 -7.92 -16.53 -2.12
C PHE A 376 -7.27 -17.80 -1.53
N PRO A 377 -6.98 -17.87 -0.21
CA PRO A 377 -6.29 -19.01 0.41
C PRO A 377 -6.99 -20.36 0.21
N CYS A 378 -8.33 -20.37 0.13
CA CYS A 378 -9.12 -21.58 -0.02
C CYS A 378 -9.12 -22.15 -1.45
N LEU A 379 -8.88 -21.34 -2.50
CA LEU A 379 -8.80 -21.83 -3.88
C LEU A 379 -7.57 -22.72 -4.10
N VAL A 380 -6.45 -22.36 -3.47
CA VAL A 380 -5.19 -23.14 -3.55
C VAL A 380 -5.34 -24.51 -2.89
N HIS A 381 -6.07 -24.59 -1.77
CA HIS A 381 -6.38 -25.85 -1.10
C HIS A 381 -7.43 -26.68 -1.86
N GLY A 382 -8.34 -26.03 -2.58
CA GLY A 382 -9.41 -26.66 -3.36
C GLY A 382 -8.93 -27.36 -4.64
N GLU A 383 -7.96 -26.78 -5.35
CA GLU A 383 -7.36 -27.42 -6.54
C GLU A 383 -6.55 -28.68 -6.19
N LEU A 384 -6.07 -28.79 -4.96
CA LEU A 384 -5.35 -29.97 -4.44
C LEU A 384 -6.28 -31.02 -3.81
N HIS A 385 -7.58 -30.74 -3.66
CA HIS A 385 -8.57 -31.66 -3.10
C HIS A 385 -9.59 -32.12 -4.17
N PRO A 386 -9.42 -33.32 -4.77
CA PRO A 386 -10.44 -33.89 -5.67
C PRO A 386 -11.74 -34.29 -4.94
N THR A 387 -11.78 -34.19 -3.61
CA THR A 387 -12.91 -34.66 -2.78
C THR A 387 -14.12 -33.72 -2.79
N SER A 388 -13.96 -32.45 -3.17
CA SER A 388 -15.08 -31.49 -3.21
C SER A 388 -15.99 -31.67 -4.44
N PHE A 389 -15.46 -32.24 -5.52
CA PHE A 389 -16.21 -32.49 -6.75
C PHE A 389 -17.28 -33.57 -6.56
N TRP A 390 -16.93 -34.68 -5.90
CA TRP A 390 -17.86 -35.79 -5.63
C TRP A 390 -18.96 -35.40 -4.64
N LEU A 391 -18.64 -34.57 -3.63
CA LEU A 391 -19.64 -34.05 -2.68
C LEU A 391 -20.66 -33.12 -3.37
N ARG A 392 -20.22 -32.29 -4.32
CA ARG A 392 -21.14 -31.44 -5.11
C ARG A 392 -22.00 -32.25 -6.09
N LEU A 393 -21.43 -33.29 -6.72
CA LEU A 393 -22.19 -34.18 -7.61
C LEU A 393 -23.25 -34.98 -6.85
N THR A 394 -22.91 -35.50 -5.66
CA THR A 394 -23.82 -36.30 -4.84
C THR A 394 -24.94 -35.44 -4.24
N LEU A 395 -24.64 -34.24 -3.73
CA LEU A 395 -25.67 -33.29 -3.28
C LEU A 395 -26.58 -32.81 -4.42
N GLY A 396 -26.03 -32.59 -5.62
CA GLY A 396 -26.81 -32.24 -6.81
C GLY A 396 -27.74 -33.37 -7.28
N ALA A 397 -27.25 -34.62 -7.28
CA ALA A 397 -28.04 -35.79 -7.68
C ALA A 397 -29.15 -36.11 -6.66
N VAL A 398 -28.88 -35.98 -5.36
CA VAL A 398 -29.88 -36.18 -4.31
C VAL A 398 -30.93 -35.06 -4.33
N GLY A 399 -30.52 -33.81 -4.56
CA GLY A 399 -31.45 -32.68 -4.72
C GLY A 399 -32.40 -32.84 -5.91
N ALA A 400 -31.89 -33.31 -7.05
CA ALA A 400 -32.70 -33.58 -8.24
C ALA A 400 -33.69 -34.74 -8.03
N ALA A 401 -33.28 -35.79 -7.33
CA ALA A 401 -34.15 -36.92 -7.00
C ALA A 401 -35.30 -36.51 -6.05
N VAL A 402 -35.01 -35.71 -5.02
CA VAL A 402 -36.04 -35.22 -4.09
C VAL A 402 -37.01 -34.27 -4.80
N ALA A 403 -36.52 -33.39 -5.67
CA ALA A 403 -37.37 -32.51 -6.46
C ALA A 403 -38.29 -33.30 -7.42
N ALA A 404 -37.79 -34.34 -8.08
CA ALA A 404 -38.58 -35.18 -8.97
C ALA A 404 -39.68 -35.95 -8.19
N VAL A 405 -39.37 -36.49 -7.01
CA VAL A 405 -40.34 -37.21 -6.17
C VAL A 405 -41.43 -36.27 -5.63
N LEU A 406 -41.06 -35.06 -5.22
CA LEU A 406 -42.03 -34.05 -4.76
C LEU A 406 -42.91 -33.57 -5.92
N SER A 407 -42.33 -33.36 -7.10
CA SER A 407 -43.06 -32.96 -8.31
C SER A 407 -44.05 -34.04 -8.76
N PHE A 408 -43.65 -35.32 -8.71
CA PHE A 408 -44.51 -36.43 -9.07
C PHE A 408 -45.64 -36.66 -8.05
N SER A 409 -45.35 -36.43 -6.76
CA SER A 409 -46.35 -36.50 -5.69
C SER A 409 -47.38 -35.38 -5.81
N LEU A 410 -46.95 -34.14 -6.08
CA LEU A 410 -47.83 -32.99 -6.35
C LEU A 410 -48.68 -33.20 -7.61
N TYR A 411 -48.10 -33.75 -8.69
CA TYR A 411 -48.83 -34.08 -9.91
C TYR A 411 -49.92 -35.13 -9.64
N ARG A 412 -49.62 -36.19 -8.87
CA ARG A 412 -50.63 -37.20 -8.51
C ARG A 412 -51.76 -36.65 -7.64
N VAL A 413 -51.49 -35.71 -6.74
CA VAL A 413 -52.52 -35.07 -5.92
C VAL A 413 -53.43 -34.18 -6.77
N LEU A 414 -52.87 -33.44 -7.73
CA LEU A 414 -53.63 -32.56 -8.63
C LEU A 414 -54.48 -33.33 -9.66
N VAL A 415 -54.02 -34.50 -10.14
CA VAL A 415 -54.77 -35.33 -11.09
C VAL A 415 -55.92 -36.10 -10.40
N LYS A 416 -55.81 -36.39 -9.09
CA LYS A 416 -56.87 -37.07 -8.33
C LYS A 416 -57.99 -36.14 -7.83
N SER A 417 -57.84 -34.82 -7.99
CA SER A 417 -58.83 -33.82 -7.57
C SER A 417 -59.63 -33.19 -8.72
N ARG A 418 -59.62 -33.83 -9.92
CA ARG A 418 -60.47 -33.46 -11.05
C ARG A 418 -61.50 -34.53 -11.34
#